data_AF-A0AA41SNE0-F1
#
_entry.id   AF-A0AA41SNE0-F1
#
_cell.length_a   1.000
_cell.length_b   1.000
_cell.length_c   1.000
_cell.angle_alpha   90.00
_cell.angle_beta   90.00
_cell.angle_gamma   90.00
#
_symmetry.space_group_name_H-M   'P 1'
#
loop_
_entity.id
_entity.type
_entity.pdbx_description
1 polymer ?
#
loop_
_entity_poly.entity_id
_entity_poly.type
_entity_poly.pdbx_seq_one_letter_code
_entity_poly.pdbx_strand_id
1 'polypeptide(L)'
;MPVNRVGDFGLALAISGCFTLFQTVDFSTIFARASAPRNSLIFCNMRLYAITLICILLLIATTVSAGVFKIARCSHLFEYPPTALIVITSAGATTVIAYSTCNQLGYMIFACDISNYSVSVFHLMNHAFFKALLFLSAGSVIHAMSDEQDMRKMGGLASSFPLTYAMMIMGSLSLIGFPFLTGFYSKDVILELAYTKYTISGNFAFWLRSVSVLFTSYYSFRSLFLTFLVPTNSFGRDIKRCS
;
A
#
# COMPACT_ATOMS: atom_id res chain seq x y z
N MET A 1 -13.40 -1.71 12.67
CA MET A 1 -13.19 -1.09 14.00
C MET A 1 -12.30 -1.90 14.95
N PRO A 2 -12.40 -3.23 15.13
CA PRO A 2 -11.54 -3.95 16.08
C PRO A 2 -10.05 -4.00 15.67
N VAL A 3 -9.75 -4.08 14.36
CA VAL A 3 -8.37 -4.15 13.84
C VAL A 3 -7.57 -2.85 14.11
N ASN A 4 -8.21 -1.68 14.04
CA ASN A 4 -7.55 -0.42 14.40
C ASN A 4 -7.18 -0.38 15.89
N ARG A 5 -8.01 -0.92 16.77
CA ARG A 5 -7.74 -0.90 18.22
C ARG A 5 -6.54 -1.76 18.61
N VAL A 6 -6.32 -2.88 17.92
CA VAL A 6 -5.11 -3.71 18.10
C VAL A 6 -3.86 -2.93 17.66
N GLY A 7 -3.99 -2.17 16.55
CA GLY A 7 -2.96 -1.25 16.10
C GLY A 7 -2.63 -0.15 17.11
N ASP A 8 -3.67 0.49 17.66
CA ASP A 8 -3.53 1.56 18.65
C ASP A 8 -2.81 1.08 19.92
N PHE A 9 -3.07 -0.16 20.35
CA PHE A 9 -2.35 -0.78 21.47
C PHE A 9 -0.86 -1.00 21.16
N GLY A 10 -0.54 -1.50 19.96
CA GLY A 10 0.85 -1.62 19.50
C GLY A 10 1.56 -0.26 19.42
N LEU A 11 0.85 0.79 19.01
CA LEU A 11 1.38 2.15 18.96
C LEU A 11 1.69 2.68 20.36
N ALA A 12 0.76 2.49 21.30
CA ALA A 12 0.94 2.91 22.69
C ALA A 12 2.16 2.23 23.34
N LEU A 13 2.34 0.92 23.11
CA LEU A 13 3.53 0.20 23.59
C LEU A 13 4.81 0.71 22.94
N ALA A 14 4.80 1.02 21.64
CA ALA A 14 5.96 1.60 20.97
C ALA A 14 6.34 2.98 21.54
N ILE A 15 5.35 3.85 21.78
CA ILE A 15 5.57 5.18 22.38
C ILE A 15 6.09 5.05 23.81
N SER A 16 5.51 4.15 24.60
CA SER A 16 5.99 3.84 25.95
C SER A 16 7.44 3.33 25.91
N GLY A 17 7.76 2.44 24.96
CA GLY A 17 9.12 1.96 24.73
C GLY A 17 10.10 3.08 24.40
N CYS A 18 9.73 3.98 23.47
CA CYS A 18 10.51 5.17 23.14
C CYS A 18 10.74 6.07 24.37
N PHE A 19 9.69 6.33 25.15
CA PHE A 19 9.78 7.17 26.35
C PHE A 19 10.70 6.54 27.40
N THR A 20 10.59 5.23 27.65
CA THR A 20 11.48 4.56 28.61
C THR A 20 12.95 4.61 28.18
N LEU A 21 13.23 4.50 26.88
CA LEU A 21 14.59 4.42 26.36
C LEU A 21 15.26 5.79 26.13
N PHE A 22 14.51 6.76 25.61
CA PHE A 22 15.03 8.07 25.22
C PHE A 22 14.63 9.20 26.19
N GLN A 23 13.71 8.94 27.12
CA GLN A 23 13.12 9.90 28.06
C GLN A 23 12.40 11.07 27.36
N THR A 24 11.91 10.82 26.15
CA THR A 24 11.28 11.82 25.28
C THR A 24 10.51 11.12 24.16
N VAL A 25 9.56 11.85 23.57
CA VAL A 25 8.82 11.47 22.36
C VAL A 25 9.19 12.35 21.15
N ASP A 26 10.09 13.32 21.34
CA ASP A 26 10.50 14.25 20.28
C ASP A 26 11.47 13.60 19.30
N PHE A 27 11.08 13.56 18.01
CA PHE A 27 11.86 12.91 16.96
C PHE A 27 13.31 13.40 16.85
N SER A 28 13.56 14.70 16.99
CA SER A 28 14.91 15.27 16.91
C SER A 28 15.84 14.68 17.97
N THR A 29 15.36 14.59 19.20
CA THR A 29 16.12 14.05 20.33
C THR A 29 16.25 12.53 20.26
N ILE A 30 15.22 11.83 19.78
CA ILE A 30 15.25 10.37 19.57
C ILE A 30 16.30 10.02 18.52
N PHE A 31 16.28 10.66 17.35
CA PHE A 31 17.22 10.37 16.27
C PHE A 31 18.67 10.71 16.64
N ALA A 32 18.88 11.80 17.38
CA ALA A 32 20.21 12.14 17.88
C ALA A 32 20.77 11.10 18.88
N ARG A 33 19.89 10.41 19.63
CA ARG A 33 20.27 9.42 20.65
C ARG A 33 20.20 7.97 20.14
N ALA A 34 19.58 7.73 18.99
CA ALA A 34 19.36 6.39 18.43
C ALA A 34 20.64 5.69 17.98
N SER A 35 21.69 6.44 17.65
CA SER A 35 23.01 5.91 17.28
C SER A 35 23.78 5.27 18.44
N ALA A 36 23.40 5.57 19.69
CA ALA A 36 24.04 4.99 20.87
C ALA A 36 23.53 3.57 21.11
N PRO A 37 24.40 2.54 21.16
CA PRO A 37 23.98 1.18 21.47
C PRO A 37 23.41 1.15 22.89
N ARG A 38 22.09 0.97 23.02
CA ARG A 38 21.41 0.97 24.32
C ARG A 38 20.58 -0.29 24.51
N ASN A 39 20.64 -0.76 25.76
CA ASN A 39 20.13 -1.97 26.40
C ASN A 39 19.12 -2.87 25.66
N SER A 40 19.29 -4.18 25.85
CA SER A 40 18.27 -5.20 25.61
C SER A 40 17.10 -5.05 26.60
N LEU A 41 15.86 -5.04 26.11
CA LEU A 41 14.65 -5.19 26.92
C LEU A 41 14.22 -6.66 26.96
N ILE A 42 13.68 -7.10 28.08
CA ILE A 42 13.03 -8.41 28.19
C ILE A 42 11.55 -8.20 27.89
N PHE A 43 11.06 -8.79 26.81
CA PHE A 43 9.65 -8.73 26.40
C PHE A 43 9.15 -10.16 26.15
N CYS A 44 8.04 -10.55 26.77
CA CYS A 44 7.50 -11.93 26.69
C CYS A 44 8.56 -13.02 26.96
N ASN A 45 9.40 -12.82 27.99
CA ASN A 45 10.51 -13.72 28.35
C ASN A 45 11.60 -13.90 27.27
N MET A 46 11.58 -13.07 26.22
CA MET A 46 12.60 -12.99 25.18
C MET A 46 13.47 -11.75 25.40
N ARG A 47 14.79 -11.88 25.30
CA ARG A 47 15.72 -10.75 25.37
C ARG A 47 15.90 -10.16 23.97
N LEU A 48 15.28 -9.00 23.73
CA LEU A 48 15.32 -8.31 22.44
C LEU A 48 16.03 -6.97 22.57
N TYR A 49 16.71 -6.53 21.50
CA TYR A 49 17.20 -5.15 21.44
C TYR A 49 16.01 -4.19 21.46
N ALA A 50 16.08 -3.18 22.32
CA ALA A 50 14.94 -2.30 22.57
C ALA A 50 14.50 -1.54 21.31
N ILE A 51 15.45 -1.08 20.49
CA ILE A 51 15.16 -0.41 19.20
C ILE A 51 14.45 -1.38 18.24
N THR A 52 14.90 -2.65 18.16
CA THR A 52 14.22 -3.68 17.36
C THR A 52 12.77 -3.88 17.79
N LEU A 53 12.53 -3.99 19.10
CA LEU A 53 11.18 -4.17 19.64
C LEU A 53 10.27 -2.99 19.30
N ILE A 54 10.76 -1.76 19.46
CA ILE A 54 10.03 -0.53 19.12
C ILE A 54 9.69 -0.52 17.61
N CYS A 55 10.64 -0.83 16.74
CA CYS A 55 10.42 -0.90 15.29
C CYS A 55 9.35 -1.95 14.90
N ILE A 56 9.38 -3.13 15.52
CA ILE A 56 8.39 -4.19 15.27
C ILE A 56 7.00 -3.76 15.75
N LEU A 57 6.90 -3.16 16.94
CA LEU A 57 5.64 -2.63 17.46
C LEU A 57 5.09 -1.51 16.57
N LEU A 58 5.95 -0.59 16.11
CA LEU A 58 5.57 0.45 15.16
C LEU A 58 5.07 -0.16 13.85
N LEU A 59 5.65 -1.24 13.35
CA LEU A 59 5.20 -1.91 12.13
C LEU A 59 3.80 -2.53 12.28
N ILE A 60 3.55 -3.24 13.38
CA ILE A 60 2.27 -3.91 13.67
C ILE A 60 1.14 -2.90 13.95
N ALA A 61 1.50 -1.75 14.53
CA ALA A 61 0.57 -0.78 15.07
C ALA A 61 -0.30 -0.01 14.05
N THR A 62 -0.05 -0.11 12.75
CA THR A 62 -0.66 0.81 11.78
C THR A 62 -1.28 0.12 10.58
N THR A 63 -2.45 0.62 10.21
CA THR A 63 -3.12 0.24 8.97
C THR A 63 -2.42 0.85 7.76
N VAL A 64 -2.06 -0.02 6.82
CA VAL A 64 -2.01 0.26 5.38
C VAL A 64 -1.18 1.51 5.04
N SER A 65 -1.79 2.61 4.60
CA SER A 65 -1.09 3.80 4.10
C SER A 65 -0.43 4.64 5.21
N ALA A 66 -1.06 4.73 6.37
CA ALA A 66 -0.50 5.46 7.52
C ALA A 66 0.75 4.75 8.07
N GLY A 67 0.82 3.42 7.94
CA GLY A 67 1.99 2.64 8.31
C GLY A 67 3.21 2.97 7.46
N VAL A 68 3.05 3.03 6.13
CA VAL A 68 4.13 3.42 5.20
C VAL A 68 4.67 4.80 5.55
N PHE A 69 3.79 5.78 5.76
CA PHE A 69 4.21 7.14 6.13
C PHE A 69 4.95 7.15 7.48
N LYS A 70 4.47 6.39 8.47
CA LYS A 70 5.12 6.29 9.78
C LYS A 70 6.51 5.67 9.70
N ILE A 71 6.68 4.59 8.92
CA ILE A 71 7.98 3.95 8.65
C ILE A 71 8.92 4.97 8.00
N ALA A 72 8.45 5.70 6.98
CA ALA A 72 9.25 6.72 6.31
C ALA A 72 9.67 7.86 7.26
N ARG A 73 8.81 8.29 8.18
CA ARG A 73 9.15 9.33 9.18
C ARG A 73 10.11 8.82 10.26
N CYS A 74 10.05 7.53 10.58
CA CYS A 74 10.96 6.87 11.52
C CYS A 74 12.17 6.23 10.83
N SER A 75 12.51 6.63 9.59
CA SER A 75 13.55 5.99 8.76
C SER A 75 14.87 5.77 9.50
N HIS A 76 15.33 6.79 10.22
CA HIS A 76 16.57 6.75 10.99
C HIS A 76 16.57 5.66 12.06
N LEU A 77 15.41 5.32 12.66
CA LEU A 77 15.31 4.24 13.64
C LEU A 77 15.38 2.86 12.99
N PHE A 78 14.80 2.70 11.79
CA PHE A 78 14.69 1.42 11.09
C PHE A 78 16.01 0.98 10.43
N GLU A 79 16.97 1.89 10.24
CA GLU A 79 18.29 1.56 9.68
C GLU A 79 19.23 0.85 10.67
N TYR A 80 19.04 1.02 11.98
CA TYR A 80 19.93 0.41 12.98
C TYR A 80 19.73 -1.11 13.17
N PRO A 81 18.49 -1.63 13.31
CA PRO A 81 18.28 -3.06 13.53
C PRO A 81 18.02 -3.84 12.21
N PRO A 82 18.93 -4.74 11.76
CA PRO A 82 18.72 -5.54 10.54
C PRO A 82 17.52 -6.50 10.67
N THR A 83 17.19 -6.92 11.90
CA THR A 83 16.01 -7.74 12.19
C THR A 83 14.70 -7.02 11.91
N ALA A 84 14.63 -5.69 12.09
CA ALA A 84 13.41 -4.95 11.76
C ALA A 84 13.17 -4.90 10.25
N LEU A 85 14.24 -4.74 9.46
CA LEU A 85 14.18 -4.76 7.99
C LEU A 85 13.66 -6.11 7.49
N ILE A 86 14.15 -7.24 8.03
CA ILE A 86 13.65 -8.58 7.67
C ILE A 86 12.14 -8.72 7.92
N VAL A 87 11.64 -8.19 9.03
CA VAL A 87 10.20 -8.23 9.34
C VAL A 87 9.42 -7.38 8.33
N ILE A 88 9.93 -6.21 7.94
CA ILE A 88 9.35 -5.36 6.88
C ILE A 88 9.28 -6.13 5.55
N THR A 89 10.36 -6.82 5.16
CA THR A 89 10.38 -7.66 3.94
C THR A 89 9.29 -8.74 3.99
N SER A 90 9.15 -9.43 5.12
CA SER A 90 8.16 -10.52 5.28
C SER A 90 6.72 -9.99 5.20
N ALA A 91 6.45 -8.85 5.84
CA ALA A 91 5.15 -8.19 5.75
C ALA A 91 4.82 -7.82 4.30
N GLY A 92 5.77 -7.20 3.59
CA GLY A 92 5.63 -6.87 2.18
C GLY A 92 5.33 -8.08 1.29
N ALA A 93 5.98 -9.22 1.53
CA ALA A 93 5.74 -10.44 0.75
C ALA A 93 4.30 -10.98 0.92
N THR A 94 3.77 -11.00 2.15
CA THR A 94 2.39 -11.47 2.39
C THR A 94 1.33 -10.62 1.69
N THR A 95 1.59 -9.31 1.56
CA THR A 95 0.64 -8.39 0.92
C THR A 95 0.47 -8.61 -0.58
N VAL A 96 1.42 -9.27 -1.23
CA VAL A 96 1.37 -9.59 -2.66
C VAL A 96 0.33 -10.68 -2.98
N ILE A 97 0.03 -11.56 -2.03
CA ILE A 97 -0.98 -12.61 -2.19
C ILE A 97 -2.40 -12.06 -1.95
N ALA A 98 -2.51 -10.86 -1.36
CA ALA A 98 -3.78 -10.24 -1.02
C ALA A 98 -4.34 -9.36 -2.15
N TYR A 99 -5.57 -8.87 -1.96
CA TYR A 99 -6.31 -8.05 -2.92
C TYR A 99 -5.55 -6.76 -3.35
N SER A 100 -6.02 -6.13 -4.43
CA SER A 100 -5.40 -4.98 -5.13
C SER A 100 -4.81 -3.87 -4.27
N THR A 101 -5.48 -3.46 -3.18
CA THR A 101 -4.99 -2.44 -2.23
C THR A 101 -3.82 -2.94 -1.41
N CYS A 102 -3.91 -4.17 -0.92
CA CYS A 102 -2.85 -4.80 -0.15
C CYS A 102 -1.59 -4.94 -0.99
N ASN A 103 -1.75 -5.33 -2.26
CA ASN A 103 -0.64 -5.47 -3.18
C ASN A 103 0.15 -4.17 -3.42
N GLN A 104 -0.52 -3.03 -3.61
CA GLN A 104 0.15 -1.72 -3.81
C GLN A 104 0.93 -1.28 -2.57
N LEU A 105 0.47 -1.63 -1.38
CA LEU A 105 1.20 -1.37 -0.13
C LEU A 105 2.45 -2.22 -0.02
N GLY A 106 2.39 -3.45 -0.53
CA GLY A 106 3.56 -4.28 -0.71
C GLY A 106 4.66 -3.51 -1.42
N TYR A 107 4.35 -2.81 -2.52
CA TYR A 107 5.33 -2.00 -3.24
C TYR A 107 6.03 -0.98 -2.36
N MET A 108 5.25 -0.25 -1.56
CA MET A 108 5.71 0.84 -0.69
C MET A 108 6.53 0.32 0.50
N ILE A 109 6.05 -0.72 1.19
CA ILE A 109 6.76 -1.40 2.29
C ILE A 109 8.10 -1.93 1.77
N PHE A 110 8.07 -2.46 0.55
CA PHE A 110 9.22 -2.74 -0.31
C PHE A 110 10.29 -1.67 -0.35
N ALA A 111 9.92 -0.51 -0.88
CA ALA A 111 10.83 0.58 -1.06
C ALA A 111 11.42 1.06 0.29
N CYS A 112 10.65 0.97 1.38
CA CYS A 112 11.16 1.22 2.73
C CYS A 112 12.22 0.20 3.17
N ASP A 113 12.09 -1.09 2.84
CA ASP A 113 13.09 -2.13 3.12
C ASP A 113 14.41 -1.92 2.35
N ILE A 114 14.32 -1.34 1.15
CA ILE A 114 15.49 -0.93 0.36
C ILE A 114 16.06 0.42 0.84
N SER A 115 15.64 0.92 2.01
CA SER A 115 16.01 2.23 2.54
C SER A 115 15.70 3.40 1.58
N ASN A 116 14.82 3.19 0.60
CA ASN A 116 14.39 4.17 -0.39
C ASN A 116 13.03 4.75 0.01
N TYR A 117 13.01 5.43 1.15
CA TYR A 117 11.79 5.98 1.76
C TYR A 117 11.14 7.07 0.90
N SER A 118 11.92 7.86 0.16
CA SER A 118 11.40 8.91 -0.75
C SER A 118 10.56 8.31 -1.88
N VAL A 119 11.06 7.24 -2.51
CA VAL A 119 10.35 6.50 -3.57
C VAL A 119 9.09 5.84 -3.03
N SER A 120 9.15 5.30 -1.81
CA SER A 120 7.97 4.77 -1.13
C SER A 120 6.87 5.81 -0.95
N VAL A 121 7.22 7.00 -0.42
CA VAL A 121 6.26 8.11 -0.23
C VAL A 121 5.78 8.67 -1.57
N PHE A 122 6.64 8.71 -2.59
CA PHE A 122 6.24 9.09 -3.95
C PHE A 122 5.16 8.15 -4.51
N HIS A 123 5.36 6.83 -4.40
CA HIS A 123 4.35 5.86 -4.83
C HIS A 123 3.08 5.93 -3.97
N LEU A 124 3.21 6.19 -2.66
CA LEU A 124 2.07 6.41 -1.76
C LEU A 124 1.17 7.55 -2.24
N MET A 125 1.77 8.67 -2.66
CA MET A 125 1.01 9.83 -3.19
C MET A 125 0.34 9.49 -4.51
N ASN A 126 1.06 8.89 -5.46
CA ASN A 126 0.47 8.45 -6.74
C ASN A 126 -0.70 7.48 -6.50
N HIS A 127 -0.53 6.55 -5.56
CA HIS A 127 -1.56 5.60 -5.16
C HIS A 127 -2.80 6.25 -4.58
N ALA A 128 -2.64 7.27 -3.74
CA ALA A 128 -3.78 8.04 -3.26
C ALA A 128 -4.58 8.65 -4.43
N PHE A 129 -3.90 9.26 -5.41
CA PHE A 129 -4.56 9.88 -6.56
C PHE A 129 -5.30 8.87 -7.45
N PHE A 130 -4.63 7.81 -7.92
CA PHE A 130 -5.30 6.86 -8.81
C PHE A 130 -6.40 6.07 -8.09
N LYS A 131 -6.26 5.79 -6.78
CA LYS A 131 -7.34 5.17 -6.00
C LYS A 131 -8.51 6.11 -5.81
N ALA A 132 -8.29 7.38 -5.48
CA ALA A 132 -9.36 8.35 -5.36
C ALA A 132 -10.16 8.45 -6.67
N LEU A 133 -9.46 8.50 -7.81
CA LEU A 133 -10.09 8.54 -9.12
C LEU A 133 -10.91 7.27 -9.42
N LEU A 134 -10.38 6.08 -9.11
CA LEU A 134 -11.09 4.81 -9.30
C LEU A 134 -12.34 4.70 -8.41
N PHE A 135 -12.23 5.08 -7.13
CA PHE A 135 -13.37 5.01 -6.20
C PHE A 135 -14.46 6.04 -6.53
N LEU A 136 -14.08 7.25 -6.95
CA LEU A 136 -15.05 8.26 -7.39
C LEU A 136 -15.76 7.84 -8.69
N SER A 137 -15.02 7.27 -9.64
CA SER A 137 -15.61 6.73 -10.89
C SER A 137 -16.50 5.52 -10.62
N ALA A 138 -16.12 4.63 -9.70
CA ALA A 138 -16.97 3.52 -9.29
C ALA A 138 -18.23 4.02 -8.58
N GLY A 139 -18.11 5.04 -7.73
CA GLY A 139 -19.25 5.67 -7.05
C GLY A 139 -20.27 6.25 -8.02
N SER A 140 -19.83 6.93 -9.10
CA SER A 140 -20.74 7.43 -10.12
C SER A 140 -21.43 6.33 -10.92
N VAL A 141 -20.73 5.21 -11.21
CA VAL A 141 -21.35 4.01 -11.83
C VAL A 141 -22.42 3.40 -10.92
N ILE A 142 -22.11 3.20 -9.64
CA ILE A 142 -23.03 2.59 -8.67
C ILE A 142 -24.28 3.46 -8.51
N HIS A 143 -24.11 4.78 -8.40
CA HIS A 143 -25.23 5.70 -8.30
C HIS A 143 -26.10 5.71 -9.57
N ALA A 144 -25.47 5.71 -10.76
CA ALA A 144 -26.17 5.60 -12.03
C ALA A 144 -26.92 4.28 -12.20
N MET A 145 -26.52 3.24 -11.47
CA MET A 145 -27.12 1.91 -11.48
C MET A 145 -28.01 1.61 -10.27
N SER A 146 -28.58 2.66 -9.65
CA SER A 146 -29.51 2.52 -8.52
C SER A 146 -28.92 1.68 -7.37
N ASP A 147 -27.67 1.95 -7.03
CA ASP A 147 -26.90 1.27 -5.99
C ASP A 147 -26.59 -0.22 -6.26
N GLU A 148 -26.74 -0.70 -7.49
CA GLU A 148 -26.26 -2.03 -7.89
C GLU A 148 -24.72 -2.07 -7.87
N GLN A 149 -24.17 -2.98 -7.07
CA GLN A 149 -22.72 -3.19 -6.92
C GLN A 149 -22.21 -4.47 -7.58
N ASP A 150 -23.12 -5.35 -8.03
CA ASP A 150 -22.75 -6.60 -8.69
C ASP A 150 -22.37 -6.35 -10.16
N MET A 151 -21.07 -6.42 -10.45
CA MET A 151 -20.54 -6.26 -11.81
C MET A 151 -21.16 -7.22 -12.84
N ARG A 152 -21.75 -8.34 -12.42
CA ARG A 152 -22.41 -9.29 -13.34
C ARG A 152 -23.72 -8.75 -13.92
N LYS A 153 -24.35 -7.80 -13.23
CA LYS A 153 -25.58 -7.14 -13.64
C LYS A 153 -25.32 -5.81 -14.38
N MET A 154 -24.07 -5.37 -14.44
CA MET A 154 -23.67 -4.17 -15.18
C MET A 154 -23.44 -4.50 -16.67
N GLY A 155 -22.89 -3.55 -17.43
CA GLY A 155 -22.53 -3.71 -18.84
C GLY A 155 -23.02 -2.57 -19.72
N GLY A 156 -22.32 -2.29 -20.81
CA GLY A 156 -22.71 -1.30 -21.83
C GLY A 156 -22.65 0.16 -21.36
N LEU A 157 -22.01 0.45 -20.22
CA LEU A 157 -21.90 1.81 -19.70
C LEU A 157 -20.94 2.70 -20.49
N ALA A 158 -20.09 2.15 -21.38
CA ALA A 158 -19.10 2.94 -22.12
C ALA A 158 -19.71 4.04 -22.98
N SER A 159 -20.84 3.77 -23.64
CA SER A 159 -21.57 4.74 -24.46
C SER A 159 -22.44 5.69 -23.62
N SER A 160 -22.95 5.21 -22.49
CA SER A 160 -23.87 5.98 -21.62
C SER A 160 -23.12 6.98 -20.73
N PHE A 161 -21.94 6.59 -20.23
CA PHE A 161 -21.13 7.39 -19.31
C PHE A 161 -19.67 7.50 -19.80
N PRO A 162 -19.42 8.16 -20.94
CA PRO A 162 -18.10 8.20 -21.56
C PRO A 162 -17.04 8.88 -20.68
N LEU A 163 -17.42 9.89 -19.89
CA LEU A 163 -16.50 10.56 -18.95
C LEU A 163 -16.07 9.60 -17.84
N THR A 164 -17.01 8.90 -17.20
CA THR A 164 -16.72 7.93 -16.14
C THR A 164 -15.88 6.77 -16.68
N TYR A 165 -16.14 6.32 -17.91
CA TYR A 165 -15.34 5.31 -18.59
C TYR A 165 -13.90 5.79 -18.84
N ALA A 166 -13.71 7.01 -19.36
CA ALA A 166 -12.39 7.59 -19.60
C ALA A 166 -11.59 7.74 -18.29
N MET A 167 -12.23 8.21 -17.22
CA MET A 167 -11.60 8.30 -15.90
C MET A 167 -11.24 6.90 -15.37
N MET A 168 -12.16 5.94 -15.43
CA MET A 168 -11.89 4.57 -14.98
C MET A 168 -10.71 3.93 -15.75
N ILE A 169 -10.60 4.17 -17.06
CA ILE A 169 -9.45 3.75 -17.87
C ILE A 169 -8.17 4.41 -17.36
N MET A 170 -8.14 5.74 -17.26
CA MET A 170 -6.95 6.49 -16.81
C MET A 170 -6.47 6.01 -15.44
N GLY A 171 -7.40 5.82 -14.50
CA GLY A 171 -7.10 5.28 -13.17
C GLY A 171 -6.58 3.85 -13.21
N SER A 172 -7.17 2.99 -14.05
CA SER A 172 -6.77 1.59 -14.17
C SER A 172 -5.42 1.44 -14.85
N LEU A 173 -5.14 2.17 -15.93
CA LEU A 173 -3.83 2.16 -16.59
C LEU A 173 -2.73 2.69 -15.66
N SER A 174 -3.02 3.74 -14.87
CA SER A 174 -2.09 4.21 -13.85
C SER A 174 -1.88 3.16 -12.75
N LEU A 175 -2.95 2.49 -12.27
CA LEU A 175 -2.84 1.42 -11.29
C LEU A 175 -1.97 0.25 -11.79
N ILE A 176 -2.09 -0.11 -13.08
CA ILE A 176 -1.29 -1.17 -13.71
C ILE A 176 0.18 -0.76 -13.82
N GLY A 177 0.43 0.51 -14.12
CA GLY A 177 1.76 1.04 -14.42
C GLY A 177 2.02 1.10 -15.93
N PHE A 178 1.01 1.45 -16.72
CA PHE A 178 1.16 1.63 -18.17
C PHE A 178 2.13 2.79 -18.47
N PRO A 179 2.99 2.69 -19.50
CA PRO A 179 3.98 3.72 -19.83
C PRO A 179 3.38 5.13 -19.90
N PHE A 180 4.18 6.13 -19.52
CA PHE A 180 3.84 7.57 -19.50
C PHE A 180 2.88 8.03 -18.38
N LEU A 181 2.26 7.13 -17.63
CA LEU A 181 1.41 7.49 -16.49
C LEU A 181 2.20 7.51 -15.16
N THR A 182 1.65 8.19 -14.15
CA THR A 182 2.30 8.37 -12.84
C THR A 182 2.60 7.04 -12.13
N GLY A 183 1.75 6.03 -12.33
CA GLY A 183 1.96 4.70 -11.80
C GLY A 183 3.18 4.00 -12.38
N PHE A 184 3.52 4.24 -13.65
CA PHE A 184 4.73 3.70 -14.27
C PHE A 184 5.98 4.25 -13.60
N TYR A 185 6.12 5.58 -13.53
CA TYR A 185 7.28 6.23 -12.92
C TYR A 185 7.53 5.84 -11.46
N SER A 186 6.49 5.47 -10.72
CA SER A 186 6.66 5.03 -9.34
C SER A 186 6.89 3.52 -9.21
N LYS A 187 6.18 2.68 -9.95
CA LYS A 187 6.36 1.22 -9.87
C LYS A 187 7.65 0.73 -10.51
N ASP A 188 8.02 1.30 -11.65
CA ASP A 188 9.19 0.87 -12.41
C ASP A 188 10.47 1.14 -11.60
N VAL A 189 10.59 2.34 -11.03
CA VAL A 189 11.70 2.71 -10.13
C VAL A 189 11.77 1.78 -8.92
N ILE A 190 10.64 1.39 -8.33
CA ILE A 190 10.64 0.44 -7.19
C ILE A 190 11.15 -0.95 -7.61
N LEU A 191 10.80 -1.42 -8.81
CA LEU A 191 11.27 -2.70 -9.34
C LEU A 191 12.76 -2.63 -9.71
N GLU A 192 13.21 -1.54 -10.29
CA GLU A 192 14.62 -1.31 -10.63
C GLU A 192 15.50 -1.28 -9.37
N LEU A 193 15.06 -0.58 -8.32
CA LEU A 193 15.74 -0.55 -7.02
C LEU A 193 15.78 -1.94 -6.36
N ALA A 194 14.76 -2.77 -6.58
CA ALA A 194 14.73 -4.16 -6.10
C ALA A 194 15.83 -5.00 -6.77
N TYR A 195 15.97 -4.84 -8.08
CA TYR A 195 16.90 -5.59 -8.90
C TYR A 195 18.36 -5.18 -8.66
N THR A 196 18.62 -3.88 -8.49
CA THR A 196 19.97 -3.32 -8.30
C THR A 196 20.56 -3.54 -6.90
N LYS A 197 19.78 -3.97 -5.89
CA LYS A 197 20.31 -4.25 -4.54
C LYS A 197 21.19 -5.51 -4.49
N TYR A 198 21.21 -6.35 -5.53
CA TYR A 198 21.99 -7.60 -5.64
C TYR A 198 21.93 -8.52 -4.40
N THR A 199 20.79 -8.54 -3.71
CA THR A 199 20.54 -9.40 -2.54
C THR A 199 19.53 -10.49 -2.90
N ILE A 200 19.61 -11.64 -2.22
CA ILE A 200 18.63 -12.74 -2.40
C ILE A 200 17.20 -12.24 -2.13
N SER A 201 17.02 -11.41 -1.08
CA SER A 201 15.74 -10.78 -0.77
C SER A 201 15.28 -9.79 -1.83
N GLY A 202 16.20 -8.97 -2.38
CA GLY A 202 15.93 -8.04 -3.47
C GLY A 202 15.45 -8.74 -4.74
N ASN A 203 16.18 -9.77 -5.18
CA ASN A 203 15.83 -10.57 -6.36
C ASN A 203 14.51 -11.33 -6.18
N PHE A 204 14.30 -11.94 -5.02
CA PHE A 204 13.04 -12.62 -4.70
C PHE A 204 11.86 -11.66 -4.79
N ALA A 205 12.00 -10.47 -4.21
CA ALA A 205 10.95 -9.46 -4.23
C ALA A 205 10.73 -8.85 -5.61
N PHE A 206 11.77 -8.68 -6.43
CA PHE A 206 11.64 -8.28 -7.83
C PHE A 206 10.72 -9.25 -8.59
N TRP A 207 11.03 -10.55 -8.55
CA TRP A 207 10.22 -11.57 -9.22
C TRP A 207 8.78 -11.63 -8.72
N LEU A 208 8.63 -11.65 -7.39
CA LEU A 208 7.33 -11.71 -6.74
C LEU A 208 6.46 -10.47 -7.08
N ARG A 209 7.06 -9.27 -7.18
CA ARG A 209 6.34 -8.06 -7.60
C ARG A 209 6.06 -8.04 -9.10
N SER A 210 6.96 -8.51 -9.94
CA SER A 210 6.72 -8.59 -11.39
C SER A 210 5.50 -9.47 -11.69
N VAL A 211 5.39 -10.62 -11.02
CA VAL A 211 4.20 -11.48 -11.07
C VAL A 211 2.95 -10.73 -10.57
N SER A 212 3.11 -9.93 -9.52
CA SER A 212 2.01 -9.15 -8.95
C SER A 212 1.47 -8.04 -9.86
N VAL A 213 2.31 -7.46 -10.73
CA VAL A 213 1.86 -6.54 -11.79
C VAL A 213 0.92 -7.25 -12.76
N LEU A 214 1.20 -8.52 -13.10
CA LEU A 214 0.35 -9.30 -14.00
C LEU A 214 -1.04 -9.54 -13.42
N PHE A 215 -1.12 -9.91 -12.13
CA PHE A 215 -2.41 -10.04 -11.46
C PHE A 215 -3.16 -8.69 -11.40
N THR A 216 -2.42 -7.59 -11.19
CA THR A 216 -2.97 -6.24 -11.20
C THR A 216 -3.57 -5.84 -12.53
N SER A 217 -2.87 -6.16 -13.61
CA SER A 217 -3.38 -6.02 -14.97
C SER A 217 -4.67 -6.82 -15.16
N TYR A 218 -4.65 -8.11 -14.83
CA TYR A 218 -5.79 -9.00 -15.03
C TYR A 218 -7.07 -8.52 -14.33
N TYR A 219 -7.05 -8.26 -13.02
CA TYR A 219 -8.27 -7.84 -12.33
C TYR A 219 -8.75 -6.44 -12.74
N SER A 220 -7.84 -5.54 -13.13
CA SER A 220 -8.18 -4.18 -13.56
C SER A 220 -8.90 -4.21 -14.92
N PHE A 221 -8.37 -4.95 -15.89
CA PHE A 221 -9.02 -5.16 -17.17
C PHE A 221 -10.34 -5.92 -17.04
N ARG A 222 -10.40 -6.93 -16.18
CA ARG A 222 -11.66 -7.65 -15.90
C ARG A 222 -12.75 -6.72 -15.36
N SER A 223 -12.40 -5.80 -14.45
CA SER A 223 -13.34 -4.82 -13.90
C SER A 223 -13.87 -3.86 -14.99
N LEU A 224 -12.98 -3.33 -15.82
CA LEU A 224 -13.35 -2.47 -16.95
C LEU A 224 -14.27 -3.21 -17.94
N PHE A 225 -13.91 -4.44 -18.29
CA PHE A 225 -14.65 -5.23 -19.26
C PHE A 225 -16.07 -5.54 -18.79
N LEU A 226 -16.24 -6.07 -17.58
CA LEU A 226 -17.55 -6.44 -17.03
C LEU A 226 -18.46 -5.22 -16.82
N THR A 227 -17.89 -4.08 -16.43
CA THR A 227 -18.68 -2.89 -16.11
C THR A 227 -19.09 -2.11 -17.36
N PHE A 228 -18.19 -1.94 -18.33
CA PHE A 228 -18.39 -0.99 -19.44
C PHE A 228 -18.57 -1.64 -20.81
N LEU A 229 -17.93 -2.79 -21.08
CA LEU A 229 -17.80 -3.35 -22.43
C LEU A 229 -18.75 -4.52 -22.72
N VAL A 230 -19.04 -5.36 -21.71
CA VAL A 230 -20.03 -6.44 -21.86
C VAL A 230 -21.40 -5.85 -22.17
N PRO A 231 -22.24 -6.49 -23.01
CA PRO A 231 -23.61 -6.04 -23.23
C PRO A 231 -24.38 -5.87 -21.92
N THR A 232 -25.31 -4.92 -21.86
CA THR A 232 -26.11 -4.64 -20.66
C THR A 232 -26.85 -5.90 -20.20
N ASN A 233 -26.49 -6.43 -19.02
CA ASN A 233 -27.23 -7.52 -18.38
C ASN A 233 -28.36 -7.02 -17.47
N SER A 234 -28.37 -5.72 -17.12
CA SER A 234 -29.47 -5.10 -16.38
C SER A 234 -30.68 -4.89 -17.29
N PHE A 235 -31.89 -5.18 -16.79
CA PHE A 235 -33.14 -4.82 -17.47
C PHE A 235 -33.13 -3.32 -17.81
N GLY A 236 -33.25 -2.96 -19.09
CA GLY A 236 -33.10 -1.59 -19.61
C GLY A 236 -34.14 -0.55 -19.15
N ARG A 237 -34.77 -0.71 -17.98
CA ARG A 237 -35.66 0.29 -17.37
C ARG A 237 -34.91 1.46 -16.73
N ASP A 238 -33.70 1.25 -16.22
CA ASP A 238 -33.03 2.25 -15.38
C ASP A 238 -32.16 3.25 -16.17
N ILE A 239 -31.62 2.86 -17.32
CA ILE A 239 -30.74 3.71 -18.15
C ILE A 239 -31.49 4.94 -18.70
N LYS A 240 -32.79 4.83 -19.00
CA LYS A 240 -33.61 5.94 -19.52
C LYS A 240 -33.98 7.01 -18.49
N ARG A 241 -33.72 6.79 -17.20
CA ARG A 241 -34.00 7.78 -16.15
C ARG A 241 -32.84 8.73 -15.86
N CYS A 242 -31.64 8.43 -16.37
CA CYS A 242 -30.40 9.15 -16.03
C CYS A 242 -29.79 9.92 -17.21
N SER A 243 -30.48 9.98 -18.36
CA SER A 243 -30.13 10.82 -19.51
C SER A 243 -30.89 12.15 -19.49
#